data_AF-A0A8S3HIU6-F1
#
_entry.id   AF-A0A8S3HIU6-F1
#
_cell.length_a   1.000
_cell.length_b   1.000
_cell.length_c   1.000
_cell.angle_alpha   90.00
_cell.angle_beta   90.00
_cell.angle_gamma   90.00
#
_symmetry.space_group_name_H-M   'P 1'
#
loop_
_entity.id
_entity.type
_entity.pdbx_description
1 polymer ?
#
loop_
_entity_poly.entity_id
_entity_poly.type
_entity_poly.pdbx_seq_one_letter_code
_entity_poly.pdbx_strand_id
1 'polypeptide(L)'
;MSSSMIIHYLTKGLKQSLIAHVIRRYPATPPEFLAVAQDEEKIQFTLNGLSSASPNKPNPYPNEDFQMDHQVNAVTRPVNDNNRSFNWQHRQPLPQPL
;
A
#
# COMPACT_ATOMS: atom_id res chain seq x y z
N MET A 1 -10.13 33.52 -23.07
CA MET A 1 -8.90 32.84 -22.58
C MET A 1 -9.07 31.34 -22.77
N SER A 2 -8.07 30.65 -23.30
CA SER A 2 -8.11 29.19 -23.49
C SER A 2 -7.91 28.46 -22.15
N SER A 3 -8.61 27.34 -21.92
CA SER A 3 -8.40 26.44 -20.78
C SER A 3 -6.93 25.99 -20.67
N SER A 4 -6.27 25.74 -21.80
CA SER A 4 -4.85 25.37 -21.83
C SER A 4 -3.93 26.46 -21.28
N MET A 5 -4.25 27.73 -21.53
CA MET A 5 -3.50 28.87 -21.03
C MET A 5 -3.68 29.01 -19.50
N ILE A 6 -4.90 28.81 -19.01
CA ILE A 6 -5.20 28.85 -17.57
C ILE A 6 -4.48 27.71 -16.85
N ILE A 7 -4.57 26.48 -17.37
CA ILE A 7 -3.87 25.31 -16.84
C ILE A 7 -2.35 25.54 -16.82
N HIS A 8 -1.78 26.18 -17.85
CA HIS A 8 -0.37 26.54 -17.87
C HIS A 8 0.02 27.43 -16.68
N TYR A 9 -0.75 28.50 -16.42
CA TYR A 9 -0.49 29.39 -15.28
C TYR A 9 -0.70 28.68 -13.94
N LEU A 10 -1.74 27.87 -13.79
CA LEU A 10 -1.97 27.08 -12.57
C LEU A 10 -0.81 26.12 -12.30
N THR A 11 -0.26 25.49 -13.35
CA THR A 11 0.91 24.60 -13.23
C THR A 11 2.14 25.33 -12.70
N LYS A 12 2.34 26.61 -13.05
CA LYS A 12 3.46 27.42 -12.51
C LYS A 12 3.32 27.71 -11.01
N GLY A 13 2.10 27.68 -10.47
CA GLY A 13 1.84 27.88 -9.04
C GLY A 13 1.92 26.60 -8.20
N LEU A 14 2.05 25.42 -8.81
CA LEU A 14 2.13 24.16 -8.09
C LEU A 14 3.53 23.91 -7.49
N LYS A 15 3.56 23.17 -6.37
CA LYS A 15 4.80 22.57 -5.86
C LYS A 15 5.39 21.64 -6.90
N GLN A 16 6.70 21.70 -7.09
CA GLN A 16 7.39 20.92 -8.12
C GLN A 16 7.20 19.41 -7.96
N SER A 17 7.05 18.93 -6.71
CA SER A 17 6.75 17.52 -6.40
C SER A 17 5.37 17.07 -6.90
N LEU A 18 4.42 17.99 -7.10
CA LEU A 18 3.04 17.66 -7.51
C LEU A 18 2.85 17.75 -9.03
N ILE A 19 3.66 18.56 -9.73
CA ILE A 19 3.49 18.84 -11.17
C ILE A 19 3.42 17.56 -12.00
N ALA A 20 4.37 16.63 -11.80
CA ALA A 20 4.42 15.39 -12.57
C ALA A 20 3.16 14.52 -12.36
N HIS A 21 2.61 14.52 -11.15
CA HIS A 21 1.44 13.72 -10.78
C HIS A 21 0.16 14.33 -11.36
N VAL A 22 0.00 15.66 -11.26
CA VAL A 22 -1.16 16.37 -11.79
C VAL A 22 -1.21 16.30 -13.31
N ILE A 23 -0.07 16.51 -14.01
CA ILE A 23 -0.02 16.44 -15.48
C ILE A 23 -0.33 15.03 -16.00
N ARG A 24 0.12 13.98 -15.31
CA ARG A 24 -0.15 12.58 -15.69
C ARG A 24 -1.64 12.22 -15.70
N ARG A 25 -2.46 12.96 -14.97
CA ARG A 25 -3.92 12.78 -14.96
C ARG A 25 -4.62 13.49 -16.13
N TYR A 26 -3.88 14.27 -16.93
CA TYR A 26 -4.37 15.00 -18.11
C TYR A 26 -5.67 15.79 -17.88
N PRO A 27 -5.73 16.68 -16.86
CA PRO A 27 -6.91 17.51 -16.67
C PRO A 27 -7.15 18.42 -17.89
N ALA A 28 -8.36 18.40 -18.44
CA ALA A 28 -8.73 19.16 -19.63
C ALA A 28 -9.30 20.55 -19.29
N THR A 29 -9.81 20.70 -18.06
CA THR A 29 -10.44 21.94 -17.60
C THR A 29 -9.75 22.50 -16.35
N PRO A 30 -9.79 23.83 -16.13
CA PRO A 30 -9.23 24.41 -14.90
C PRO A 30 -9.82 23.86 -13.60
N PRO A 31 -11.15 23.64 -13.47
CA PRO A 31 -11.73 23.03 -12.26
C PRO A 31 -11.21 21.61 -12.01
N GLU A 32 -11.08 20.79 -13.05
CA GLU A 32 -10.53 19.44 -12.97
C GLU A 32 -9.05 19.46 -12.53
N PHE A 33 -8.26 20.38 -13.09
CA PHE A 33 -6.87 20.57 -12.67
C PHE A 33 -6.76 20.87 -11.17
N LEU A 34 -7.61 21.76 -10.67
CA LEU A 34 -7.63 22.13 -9.24
C LEU A 34 -8.03 20.94 -8.36
N ALA A 35 -9.02 20.16 -8.76
CA ALA A 35 -9.45 18.97 -8.04
C ALA A 35 -8.32 17.93 -7.94
N VAL A 36 -7.64 17.65 -9.06
CA VAL A 36 -6.49 16.72 -9.09
C VAL A 36 -5.34 17.24 -8.23
N ALA A 37 -5.01 18.52 -8.33
CA ALA A 37 -3.95 19.12 -7.53
C ALA A 37 -4.20 19.00 -6.02
N GLN A 38 -5.44 19.20 -5.58
CA GLN A 38 -5.85 19.04 -4.18
C GLN A 38 -5.75 17.59 -3.71
N ASP A 39 -6.17 16.64 -4.53
CA ASP A 39 -6.10 15.22 -4.21
C ASP A 39 -4.64 14.77 -4.03
N GLU A 40 -3.76 15.15 -4.97
CA GLU A 40 -2.33 14.83 -4.90
C GLU A 40 -1.64 15.50 -3.69
N GLU A 41 -2.03 16.72 -3.30
CA GLU A 41 -1.52 17.35 -2.08
C GLU A 41 -1.94 16.58 -0.83
N LYS A 42 -3.21 16.14 -0.76
CA LYS A 42 -3.71 15.32 0.35
C LYS A 42 -2.97 13.99 0.45
N ILE A 43 -2.74 13.33 -0.69
CA ILE A 43 -1.96 12.09 -0.75
C ILE A 43 -0.54 12.32 -0.23
N GLN A 44 0.16 13.35 -0.71
CA GLN A 44 1.51 13.66 -0.22
C GLN A 44 1.52 13.97 1.28
N PHE A 45 0.55 14.74 1.77
CA PHE A 45 0.41 15.04 3.20
C PHE A 45 0.26 13.76 4.03
N THR A 46 -0.63 12.86 3.63
CA THR A 46 -0.83 11.57 4.31
C THR A 46 0.42 10.70 4.27
N LEU A 47 1.07 10.58 3.11
CA LEU A 47 2.30 9.78 2.96
C LEU A 47 3.46 10.32 3.81
N ASN A 48 3.61 11.64 3.90
CA ASN A 48 4.60 12.28 4.77
C ASN A 48 4.30 12.02 6.26
N GLY A 49 3.01 12.02 6.64
CA GLY A 49 2.57 11.63 7.98
C GLY A 49 2.90 10.16 8.32
N LEU A 50 2.77 9.25 7.35
CA LEU A 50 3.13 7.84 7.52
C LEU A 50 4.65 7.63 7.53
N SER A 51 5.40 8.38 6.72
CA SER A 51 6.86 8.30 6.69
C SER A 51 7.52 8.84 7.96
N SER A 52 6.86 9.75 8.69
CA SER A 52 7.32 10.27 9.98
C SER A 52 6.82 9.45 11.17
N ALA A 53 5.79 8.62 10.97
CA ALA A 53 5.41 7.56 11.89
C ALA A 53 6.41 6.39 11.82
N SER A 54 7.65 6.64 12.23
CA SER A 54 8.58 5.56 12.57
C SER A 54 7.96 4.70 13.68
N PRO A 55 7.87 3.36 13.53
CA PRO A 55 7.37 2.48 14.57
C PRO A 55 8.45 2.30 15.64
N ASN A 56 8.84 3.39 16.31
CA ASN A 56 9.60 3.37 17.55
C ASN A 56 8.70 3.82 18.69
N LYS A 57 7.65 3.03 18.95
CA LYS A 57 7.11 2.89 20.29
C LYS A 57 7.20 1.41 20.65
N PRO A 58 7.94 1.02 21.71
CA PRO A 58 7.74 -0.30 22.28
C PRO A 58 6.28 -0.39 22.68
N ASN A 59 5.63 -1.43 22.20
CA ASN A 59 4.23 -1.71 22.44
C ASN A 59 3.99 -1.85 23.95
N PRO A 60 3.21 -0.99 24.61
CA PRO A 60 2.74 -1.25 25.97
C PRO A 60 1.40 -1.97 25.82
N TYR A 61 1.41 -3.21 25.31
CA TYR A 61 0.25 -4.07 25.52
C TYR A 61 0.20 -4.38 27.02
N PRO A 62 -0.88 -4.02 27.74
CA PRO A 62 -1.10 -4.61 29.05
C PRO A 62 -1.26 -6.12 28.82
N ASN A 63 -0.46 -6.92 29.52
CA ASN A 63 -0.68 -8.35 29.63
C ASN A 63 -2.08 -8.54 30.25
N GLU A 64 -3.07 -8.84 29.43
CA GLU A 64 -4.30 -9.41 29.94
C GLU A 64 -4.04 -10.88 30.23
N ASP A 65 -3.96 -11.15 31.54
CA ASP A 65 -3.88 -12.43 32.19
C ASP A 65 -5.09 -13.29 31.79
N PHE A 66 -5.00 -13.99 30.64
CA PHE A 66 -5.91 -15.08 30.33
C PHE A 66 -5.36 -16.35 30.97
N GLN A 67 -5.74 -16.52 32.23
CA GLN A 67 -5.64 -17.76 33.00
C GLN A 67 -6.36 -18.90 32.22
N MET A 68 -5.62 -19.62 31.39
CA MET A 68 -6.08 -20.87 30.80
C MET A 68 -5.88 -21.99 31.83
N ASP A 69 -6.97 -22.33 32.53
CA ASP A 69 -7.15 -23.60 33.23
C ASP A 69 -6.89 -24.75 32.23
N HIS A 70 -5.66 -25.27 32.23
CA HIS A 70 -5.28 -26.45 31.45
C HIS A 70 -5.75 -27.71 32.19
N GLN A 71 -7.01 -28.09 32.01
CA GLN A 71 -7.45 -29.46 32.25
C GLN A 71 -7.72 -30.15 30.91
N VAL A 72 -6.64 -30.58 30.24
CA VAL A 72 -6.73 -31.39 29.02
C VAL A 72 -6.88 -32.87 29.41
N ASN A 73 -8.10 -33.39 29.31
CA ASN A 73 -8.36 -34.83 29.33
C ASN A 73 -7.71 -35.46 28.10
N ALA A 74 -6.80 -36.42 28.34
CA ALA A 74 -6.12 -37.20 27.33
C ALA A 74 -7.08 -38.21 26.68
N VAL A 75 -7.31 -38.13 25.36
CA VAL A 75 -7.71 -39.27 24.51
C VAL A 75 -7.03 -39.18 23.14
N THR A 76 -6.00 -40.02 23.00
CA THR A 76 -5.49 -40.81 21.87
C THR A 76 -5.77 -40.40 20.40
N ARG A 77 -4.66 -40.30 19.63
CA ARG A 77 -4.53 -40.10 18.17
C ARG A 77 -5.22 -41.18 17.31
N PRO A 78 -5.44 -40.91 16.00
CA PRO A 78 -4.53 -41.54 15.04
C PRO A 78 -3.98 -40.60 13.95
N VAL A 79 -2.84 -41.03 13.42
CA VAL A 79 -1.95 -40.40 12.43
C VAL A 79 -2.61 -40.33 11.05
N ASN A 80 -2.45 -39.20 10.35
CA ASN A 80 -2.43 -39.19 8.89
C ASN A 80 -1.31 -38.25 8.41
N ASP A 81 -0.22 -38.87 7.96
CA ASP A 81 0.90 -38.23 7.29
C ASP A 81 0.43 -37.52 6.03
N ASN A 82 0.69 -36.21 5.92
CA ASN A 82 1.12 -35.60 4.66
C ASN A 82 1.64 -34.19 4.90
N ASN A 83 2.90 -34.18 5.31
CA ASN A 83 3.84 -33.07 5.21
C ASN A 83 3.86 -32.54 3.76
N ARG A 84 3.36 -31.31 3.53
CA ARG A 84 3.59 -30.59 2.28
C ARG A 84 4.08 -29.16 2.56
N SER A 85 5.30 -29.10 3.09
CA SER A 85 6.18 -27.93 2.94
C SER A 85 6.29 -27.57 1.45
N PHE A 86 5.78 -26.40 1.08
CA PHE A 86 5.96 -25.81 -0.25
C PHE A 86 7.42 -25.38 -0.42
N ASN A 87 8.21 -26.19 -1.13
CA ASN A 87 9.59 -25.86 -1.50
C ASN A 87 9.61 -25.25 -2.92
N TRP A 88 10.03 -23.99 -3.04
CA TRP A 88 9.99 -23.16 -4.26
C TRP A 88 11.19 -23.33 -5.19
N GLN A 89 11.63 -24.56 -5.47
CA GLN A 89 12.79 -24.76 -6.36
C GLN A 89 12.52 -25.87 -7.37
N HIS A 90 12.74 -25.52 -8.66
CA HIS A 90 12.67 -26.33 -9.89
C HIS A 90 11.31 -26.45 -10.61
N ARG A 91 11.05 -25.53 -11.54
CA ARG A 91 10.42 -25.89 -12.83
C ARG A 91 11.27 -25.39 -14.00
N GLN A 92 11.58 -26.35 -14.88
CA GLN A 92 12.38 -26.29 -16.11
C GLN A 92 11.62 -25.64 -17.29
N PRO A 93 12.30 -25.31 -18.42
CA PRO A 93 11.77 -24.45 -19.50
C PRO A 93 10.92 -25.16 -20.58
N LEU A 94 10.22 -24.36 -21.39
CA LEU A 94 9.21 -24.72 -22.40
C LEU A 94 9.68 -25.74 -23.49
N PRO A 95 8.78 -26.57 -24.06
CA PRO A 95 9.05 -27.30 -25.30
C PRO A 95 8.77 -26.45 -26.55
N GLN A 96 9.61 -26.61 -27.58
CA GLN A 96 9.52 -26.02 -28.92
C GLN A 96 8.61 -26.85 -29.86
N PRO A 97 8.06 -26.25 -30.93
CA PRO A 97 7.11 -26.91 -31.83
C PRO A 97 7.79 -27.82 -32.87
N LEU A 98 7.03 -28.83 -33.34
CA LEU A 98 7.38 -29.77 -34.41
C LEU A 98 7.40 -29.12 -35.80
#